data_AF-A0A821LFU2-F1
#
_entry.id   AF-A0A821LFU2-F1
#
_cell.length_a   1.000
_cell.length_b   1.000
_cell.length_c   1.000
_cell.angle_alpha   90.00
_cell.angle_beta   90.00
_cell.angle_gamma   90.00
#
_symmetry.space_group_name_H-M   'P 1'
#
loop_
_entity.id
_entity.type
_entity.pdbx_description
1 polymer ?
#
loop_
_entity_poly.entity_id
_entity_poly.type
_entity_poly.pdbx_seq_one_letter_code
_entity_poly.pdbx_strand_id
1 'polypeptide(L)' 'MEINGSCDWKFFDKREIGITCAAFSGGQPRPGVDLGPDYVLKAGLTQQLNEMNFNTIL' A
#
# COMPACT_ATOMS: atom_id res chain seq x y z
N MET A 1 -14.20 18.94 -13.34
CA MET A 1 -15.04 18.70 -12.15
C MET A 1 -14.08 18.42 -11.00
N GLU A 2 -13.67 19.46 -10.28
CA GLU A 2 -12.80 19.31 -9.11
C GLU A 2 -13.64 18.79 -7.94
N ILE A 3 -13.29 17.62 -7.44
CA ILE A 3 -13.89 17.06 -6.24
C ILE A 3 -13.15 17.69 -5.05
N ASN A 4 -13.59 18.87 -4.63
CA ASN A 4 -13.07 19.58 -3.45
C ASN A 4 -13.68 18.98 -2.16
N GLY A 5 -13.28 17.76 -1.81
CA GLY A 5 -13.50 17.21 -0.47
C GLY A 5 -12.17 17.20 0.28
N SER A 6 -11.97 18.11 1.25
CA SER A 6 -10.83 17.93 2.17
C SER A 6 -11.14 16.71 3.05
N CYS A 7 -10.46 15.61 2.78
CA CYS A 7 -10.38 14.51 3.73
C CYS A 7 -9.38 14.96 4.81
N ASP A 8 -9.87 15.75 5.76
CA ASP A 8 -9.08 16.19 6.90
C ASP A 8 -8.97 15.05 7.92
N TRP A 9 -7.83 14.36 7.88
CA TRP A 9 -7.48 13.35 8.86
C TRP A 9 -7.14 14.06 10.18
N LYS A 10 -8.07 14.02 11.13
CA LYS A 10 -7.96 14.72 12.44
C LYS A 10 -6.64 14.51 13.19
N PHE A 11 -5.95 13.39 12.94
CA PHE A 11 -4.73 12.99 13.67
C PHE A 11 -3.53 12.65 12.76
N PHE A 12 -3.70 12.69 11.44
CA PHE A 12 -2.64 12.36 10.48
C PHE A 12 -2.49 13.54 9.52
N ASP A 13 -1.69 14.50 9.93
CA ASP A 13 -1.33 15.70 9.17
C ASP A 13 -0.48 15.37 7.93
N LYS A 14 0.21 14.24 7.96
CA LYS A 14 0.99 13.71 6.83
C LYS A 14 0.22 12.62 6.09
N ARG A 15 0.17 12.73 4.76
CA ARG A 15 -0.30 11.66 3.86
C ARG A 15 0.77 10.58 3.72
N GLU A 16 1.01 9.84 4.80
CA GLU A 16 2.03 8.80 4.87
C GLU A 16 1.38 7.41 4.99
N ILE A 17 1.94 6.43 4.28
CA ILE A 17 1.47 5.04 4.28
C ILE A 17 2.66 4.14 4.58
N GLY A 18 2.58 3.41 5.70
CA GLY A 18 3.47 2.29 5.98
C GLY A 18 2.99 1.02 5.28
N ILE A 19 3.87 0.32 4.58
CA ILE A 19 3.59 -0.92 3.85
C ILE A 19 4.26 -2.08 4.57
N THR A 20 3.47 -2.94 5.21
CA THR A 20 3.97 -4.15 5.87
C THR A 20 3.79 -5.37 4.97
N CYS A 21 4.90 -5.96 4.54
CA CYS A 21 4.89 -7.15 3.68
C CYS A 21 4.72 -8.44 4.52
N ALA A 22 3.51 -9.00 4.54
CA ALA A 22 3.21 -10.26 5.22
C ALA A 22 3.32 -11.46 4.26
N ALA A 23 4.55 -11.85 3.90
CA ALA A 23 4.84 -12.98 3.03
C ALA A 23 4.67 -14.32 3.75
N PHE A 24 3.42 -14.75 3.98
CA PHE A 24 3.13 -15.98 4.72
C PHE A 24 2.15 -16.90 3.99
N SER A 25 2.54 -18.17 3.85
CA SER A 25 1.72 -19.22 3.23
C SER A 25 1.38 -20.39 4.16
N GLY A 26 1.90 -20.43 5.39
CA GLY A 26 1.76 -21.58 6.29
C GLY A 26 0.35 -21.88 6.79
N GLY A 27 -0.64 -21.03 6.49
CA GLY A 27 -2.06 -21.27 6.81
C GLY A 27 -2.79 -22.16 5.81
N GLN A 28 -2.14 -22.60 4.72
CA GLN A 28 -2.80 -23.33 3.63
C GLN A 28 -1.80 -24.23 2.86
N PRO A 29 -2.28 -25.22 2.09
CA PRO A 29 -1.39 -26.24 1.50
C PRO A 29 -0.69 -25.85 0.20
N ARG A 30 -1.09 -24.76 -0.48
CA ARG A 30 -0.60 -24.39 -1.82
C ARG A 30 0.48 -23.29 -1.74
N PRO A 31 1.68 -23.47 -2.27
CA PRO A 31 2.67 -22.39 -2.27
C PRO A 31 2.25 -21.22 -3.17
N GLY A 32 2.86 -20.05 -2.97
CA GLY A 32 2.79 -18.92 -3.90
C GLY A 32 2.09 -17.67 -3.36
N VAL A 33 1.23 -17.79 -2.34
CA VAL A 33 0.64 -16.60 -1.69
C VAL A 33 1.70 -15.75 -0.96
N ASP A 34 2.77 -16.40 -0.49
CA ASP A 34 3.95 -15.76 0.11
C ASP A 34 4.70 -14.85 -0.87
N LEU A 35 4.60 -15.09 -2.18
CA LEU A 35 5.18 -14.23 -3.21
C LEU A 35 4.34 -12.95 -3.45
N GLY A 36 3.10 -12.92 -2.95
CA GLY A 36 2.15 -11.83 -3.19
C GLY A 36 2.72 -10.43 -2.96
N PRO A 37 3.32 -10.14 -1.78
CA PRO A 37 3.87 -8.81 -1.49
C PRO A 37 4.91 -8.35 -2.52
N ASP A 38 5.84 -9.22 -2.92
CA ASP A 38 6.88 -8.90 -3.90
C ASP A 38 6.29 -8.58 -5.28
N TYR A 39 5.33 -9.38 -5.74
CA TYR A 39 4.68 -9.18 -7.04
C TYR A 39 3.83 -7.90 -7.07
N VAL A 40 3.14 -7.58 -5.99
CA VAL A 40 2.33 -6.35 -5.89
C VAL A 40 3.22 -5.11 -5.89
N LEU A 41 4.35 -5.14 -5.17
CA LEU A 41 5.32 -4.05 -5.20
C LEU A 41 5.92 -3.86 -6.60
N LYS A 42 6.33 -4.96 -7.25
CA LYS A 42 6.87 -4.95 -8.63
C LYS A 42 5.85 -4.48 -9.67
N ALA A 43 4.57 -4.75 -9.45
CA ALA A 43 3.49 -4.28 -10.32
C ALA A 43 3.23 -2.76 -10.21
N GLY A 44 3.89 -2.06 -9.27
CA GLY A 44 3.86 -0.61 -9.18
C GLY A 44 2.96 -0.06 -8.07
N LEU A 45 2.63 -0.84 -7.04
CA LEU A 45 1.82 -0.33 -5.91
C LEU A 45 2.41 0.96 -5.30
N THR A 46 3.71 0.99 -5.03
CA THR A 46 4.37 2.18 -4.46
C THR A 46 4.30 3.37 -5.40
N GLN A 47 4.49 3.16 -6.69
CA GLN A 47 4.35 4.20 -7.70
C GLN A 47 2.93 4.76 -7.72
N GLN A 48 1.90 3.90 -7.75
CA GLN A 48 0.50 4.33 -7.75
C GLN A 48 0.13 5.13 -6.49
N LEU A 49 0.62 4.72 -5.31
CA LEU A 49 0.40 5.45 -4.07
C LEU A 49 1.09 6.82 -4.10
N ASN A 50 2.30 6.90 -4.65
CA ASN A 50 3.00 8.17 -4.83
C ASN A 50 2.27 9.09 -5.82
N GLU A 51 1.71 8.56 -6.92
CA GLU A 51 0.87 9.29 -7.88
C GLU A 51 -0.42 9.84 -7.23
N MET A 52 -0.93 9.17 -6.20
CA MET A 52 -2.04 9.62 -5.36
C MET A 52 -1.64 10.61 -4.25
N ASN A 53 -0.38 11.09 -4.28
CA ASN A 53 0.19 12.03 -3.32
C ASN A 53 0.29 11.46 -1.88
N PHE A 54 0.59 10.16 -1.77
CA PHE A 54 1.01 9.55 -0.51
C PHE A 54 2.53 9.37 -0.48
N ASN A 55 3.14 9.61 0.69
CA ASN A 55 4.51 9.22 1.00
C ASN A 55 4.51 7.76 1.47
N THR A 56 5.23 6.88 0.80
CA THR A 56 5.28 5.46 1.16
C THR A 56 6.52 5.14 2.00
N ILE A 57 6.33 4.40 3.09
CA ILE A 57 7.38 3.86 3.95
C ILE A 57 7.28 2.33 3.91
N LEU A 58 8.39 1.67 3.62
CA LEU A 58 8.52 0.20 3.63
C LEU A 58 9.18 -0.26 4.92
#